data_AF-A0A351Z9V4-F1
#
_entry.id   AF-A0A351Z9V4-F1
#
_cell.length_a   1.000
_cell.length_b   1.000
_cell.length_c   1.000
_cell.angle_alpha   90.00
_cell.angle_beta   90.00
_cell.angle_gamma   90.00
#
_symmetry.space_group_name_H-M   'P 1'
#
loop_
_entity.id
_entity.type
_entity.pdbx_description
1 polymer ?
#
loop_
_entity_poly.entity_id
_entity_poly.type
_entity_poly.pdbx_seq_one_letter_code
_entity_poly.pdbx_strand_id
1 'polypeptide(L)' 'MGREIALGFARYGADIAAVDLNEERLQTLKSEIEAMQRRCLTLRVDLADVGQ' A
#
# COMPACT_ATOMS: atom_id res chain seq x y z
N MET A 1 -10.16 0.17 -5.98
CA MET A 1 -10.73 -0.50 -4.79
C MET A 1 -9.66 -0.82 -3.73
N GLY A 2 -8.48 -1.34 -4.09
CA GLY A 2 -7.42 -1.66 -3.12
C GLY A 2 -6.98 -0.50 -2.20
N ARG A 3 -6.83 0.72 -2.74
CA ARG A 3 -6.51 1.93 -1.95
C ARG A 3 -7.47 2.18 -0.79
N GLU A 4 -8.77 2.27 -1.07
CA GLU A 4 -9.78 2.58 -0.04
C GLU A 4 -9.83 1.51 1.06
N ILE A 5 -9.58 0.25 0.69
CA ILE A 5 -9.49 -0.86 1.63
C ILE A 5 -8.27 -0.67 2.55
N ALA A 6 -7.10 -0.38 1.97
CA ALA A 6 -5.87 -0.13 2.73
C ALA A 6 -6.02 1.06 3.68
N LEU A 7 -6.60 2.16 3.22
CA LEU A 7 -6.91 3.33 4.06
C LEU A 7 -7.92 2.99 5.15
N GLY A 8 -8.91 2.16 4.86
CA GLY A 8 -9.86 1.64 5.84
C GLY A 8 -9.14 0.91 6.97
N PHE A 9 -8.28 -0.06 6.65
CA PHE A 9 -7.50 -0.80 7.65
C PHE A 9 -6.55 0.11 8.44
N ALA A 10 -5.87 1.03 7.78
CA ALA A 10 -4.98 1.99 8.44
C ALA A 10 -5.73 2.85 9.47
N ARG A 11 -6.95 3.30 9.16
CA ARG A 11 -7.81 4.03 10.11
C ARG A 11 -8.18 3.20 11.35
N TYR A 12 -8.24 1.88 11.23
CA TYR A 12 -8.45 0.97 12.37
C TYR A 12 -7.15 0.58 13.08
N GLY A 13 -6.02 1.22 12.76
CA GLY A 13 -4.76 1.05 13.47
C GLY A 13 -3.78 0.08 12.81
N ALA A 14 -4.13 -0.50 11.66
CA ALA A 14 -3.28 -1.49 10.98
C ALA A 14 -2.06 -0.85 10.29
N ASP A 15 -0.97 -1.60 10.26
CA ASP A 15 0.15 -1.35 9.35
C ASP A 15 -0.10 -2.06 8.01
N ILE A 16 0.35 -1.47 6.92
CA ILE A 16 -0.04 -1.88 5.56
C ILE A 16 1.18 -2.26 4.73
N ALA A 17 1.12 -3.42 4.07
CA ALA A 17 1.98 -3.73 2.94
C ALA A 17 1.16 -3.64 1.65
N ALA A 18 1.57 -2.79 0.71
CA ALA A 18 0.88 -2.59 -0.56
C ALA A 18 1.78 -2.97 -1.74
N VAL A 19 1.23 -3.73 -2.68
CA VAL A 19 1.91 -4.12 -3.92
C VAL A 19 1.08 -3.73 -5.12
N ASP A 20 1.73 -3.16 -6.14
CA ASP A 20 1.12 -2.76 -7.40
C ASP A 20 2.22 -2.63 -8.47
N LEU A 21 1.83 -2.57 -9.73
CA LEU A 21 2.71 -2.23 -10.85
C LEU A 21 3.03 -0.72 -10.88
N ASN A 22 2.10 0.11 -10.41
CA ASN A 22 2.21 1.55 -10.44
C ASN A 22 2.83 2.10 -9.15
N GLU A 23 4.09 2.48 -9.23
CA GLU A 23 4.87 3.00 -8.10
C GLU A 23 4.37 4.37 -7.60
N GLU A 24 3.91 5.26 -8.49
CA GLU A 24 3.41 6.58 -8.09
C GLU A 24 2.16 6.47 -7.21
N ARG A 25 1.27 5.54 -7.55
CA ARG A 25 0.08 5.24 -6.74
C ARG A 25 0.45 4.64 -5.38
N LEU A 26 1.47 3.79 -5.34
CA LEU A 26 2.00 3.24 -4.09
C LEU A 26 2.58 4.34 -3.20
N GLN A 27 3.37 5.26 -3.74
CA GLN A 27 3.93 6.37 -2.96
C GLN A 27 2.84 7.29 -2.41
N THR A 28 1.81 7.59 -3.21
CA THR A 28 0.64 8.36 -2.76
C THR A 28 -0.06 7.67 -1.58
N LEU A 29 -0.33 6.36 -1.70
CA LEU A 29 -0.94 5.57 -0.62
C LEU A 29 -0.06 5.52 0.64
N LYS A 30 1.25 5.37 0.46
CA LYS A 30 2.21 5.35 1.56
C LYS A 30 2.16 6.65 2.37
N SER A 31 2.23 7.80 1.69
CA SER A 31 2.14 9.10 2.37
C SER A 31 0.83 9.27 3.14
N GLU A 32 -0.29 8.79 2.60
CA GLU A 32 -1.58 8.85 3.28
C GLU A 32 -1.64 7.97 4.54
N ILE A 33 -1.05 6.77 4.50
CA ILE A 33 -1.01 5.85 5.65
C ILE A 33 -0.04 6.36 6.72
N GLU A 34 1.13 6.88 6.31
CA GLU A 34 2.11 7.47 7.22
C GLU A 34 1.56 8.73 7.91
N ALA A 35 0.74 9.52 7.22
CA ALA A 35 0.01 10.64 7.81
C ALA A 35 -0.99 10.21 8.90
N MET A 36 -1.46 8.96 8.87
CA MET A 36 -2.27 8.36 9.94
C MET A 36 -1.42 7.77 11.08
N GLN A 37 -0.13 8.08 11.12
CA GLN A 37 0.85 7.54 12.06
C GLN A 37 0.92 6.00 12.04
N ARG A 38 0.67 5.38 10.88
CA ARG A 38 0.82 3.93 10.65
C ARG A 38 2.02 3.66 9.75
N ARG A 39 2.54 2.43 9.78
CA ARG A 39 3.66 2.03 8.90
C ARG A 39 3.10 1.53 7.57
N CYS A 40 3.78 1.92 6.47
CA CYS A 40 3.46 1.42 5.15
C CYS A 40 4.70 0.96 4.39
N LEU A 41 4.70 -0.31 3.99
CA LEU A 41 5.68 -0.89 3.07
C LEU A 41 5.08 -0.98 1.67
N THR A 42 5.78 -0.46 0.68
CA THR A 42 5.36 -0.51 -0.72
C THR A 42 6.37 -1.29 -1.54
N LEU A 43 5.89 -2.22 -2.37
CA LEU A 43 6.72 -2.98 -3.30
C LEU A 43 6.12 -2.90 -4.70
N ARG A 44 6.93 -2.52 -5.67
CA ARG A 44 6.55 -2.66 -7.07
C ARG A 44 6.71 -4.13 -7.46
N VAL A 45 5.59 -4.79 -7.73
CA VAL A 45 5.57 -6.23 -8.08
C VAL A 45 4.63 -6.43 -9.24
N ASP A 46 5.09 -7.13 -10.27
CA ASP A 46 4.21 -7.69 -11.28
C ASP A 46 3.69 -9.04 -10.77
N LEU A 47 2.42 -9.08 -10.37
CA LEU A 47 1.80 -10.30 -9.86
C LEU A 47 1.54 -11.35 -10.96
N ALA A 48 1.58 -10.95 -12.24
CA ALA A 48 1.51 -11.89 -13.36
C ALA A 48 2.86 -12.58 -13.61
N ASP A 49 3.96 -11.96 -13.16
CA ASP A 49 5.31 -12.50 -13.19
C ASP A 49 5.78 -12.81 -11.76
N VAL A 50 5.12 -13.81 -11.16
CA VAL A 50 5.59 -14.45 -9.93
C VAL A 50 6.82 -15.29 -10.27
N GLY A 51 7.96 -14.61 -10.38
CA GLY A 51 9.27 -15.23 -10.54
C GLY A 51 9.50 -16.30 -9.48
N GLN A 52 9.99 -17.47 -9.92
CA GLN A 52 10.46 -18.55 -9.05
C GLN A 52 11.67 -18.14 -8.23
#